data_AF-A0A963B4Z9-F1
#
_entry.id   AF-A0A963B4Z9-F1
#
_cell.length_a   1.000
_cell.length_b   1.000
_cell.length_c   1.000
_cell.angle_alpha   90.00
_cell.angle_beta   90.00
_cell.angle_gamma   90.00
#
_symmetry.space_group_name_H-M   'P 1'
#
loop_
_entity.id
_entity.type
_entity.pdbx_description
1 polymer ?
#
loop_
_entity_poly.entity_id
_entity_poly.type
_entity_poly.pdbx_seq_one_letter_code
_entity_poly.pdbx_strand_id
1 'polypeptide(L)'
;MPNKRALIPVVLGTICLLESGAALPACDNIGRPEVFGIGDKWEVPDESLLGRADFSKACDALIGCYSTAGSSKTTCDRIYASDLKSACKKPFEYKAKALGLCLETVNTAIEFVKQGDGSTYRKMQRTAQATKREEERKARADARRARAEERRKQRRDLRLKE
;
A
#
# COMPACT_ATOMS: atom_id res chain seq x y z
N MET A 1 36.06 -38.59 -24.74
CA MET A 1 34.65 -38.56 -24.28
C MET A 1 34.44 -37.37 -23.36
N PRO A 2 33.94 -36.22 -23.86
CA PRO A 2 33.76 -35.02 -23.04
C PRO A 2 32.46 -35.10 -22.23
N ASN A 3 32.59 -34.98 -20.91
CA ASN A 3 31.52 -35.06 -19.94
C ASN A 3 30.74 -33.73 -19.91
N LYS A 4 29.52 -33.75 -20.43
CA LYS A 4 28.59 -32.61 -20.45
C LYS A 4 28.04 -32.40 -19.04
N ARG A 5 28.46 -31.34 -18.35
CA ARG A 5 27.73 -30.83 -17.17
C ARG A 5 26.86 -29.67 -17.60
N ALA A 6 25.56 -29.95 -17.60
CA ALA A 6 24.48 -29.04 -17.93
C ALA A 6 24.46 -27.83 -16.99
N LEU A 7 24.33 -26.64 -17.58
CA LEU A 7 23.79 -25.47 -16.91
C LEU A 7 22.37 -25.78 -16.47
N ILE A 8 22.07 -25.57 -15.18
CA ILE A 8 20.71 -25.56 -14.66
C ILE A 8 20.22 -24.09 -14.74
N PRO A 9 19.28 -23.75 -15.63
CA PRO A 9 18.61 -22.46 -15.57
C PRO A 9 17.60 -22.49 -14.41
N VAL A 10 17.82 -21.65 -13.40
CA VAL A 10 16.81 -21.36 -12.38
C VAL A 10 15.80 -20.39 -12.97
N VAL A 11 14.79 -20.95 -13.65
CA VAL A 11 13.54 -20.25 -14.00
C VAL A 11 12.44 -21.10 -13.41
N LEU A 12 11.78 -20.62 -12.33
CA LEU A 12 10.46 -21.03 -11.81
C LEU A 12 10.38 -20.50 -10.36
N GLY A 13 9.49 -19.61 -9.96
CA GLY A 13 8.33 -19.09 -10.66
C GLY A 13 7.76 -17.86 -9.95
N THR A 14 7.18 -16.98 -10.77
CA THR A 14 5.84 -16.42 -10.59
C THR A 14 5.17 -16.76 -9.25
N ILE A 15 5.28 -15.87 -8.28
CA ILE A 15 4.36 -15.81 -7.14
C ILE A 15 3.50 -14.57 -7.33
N CYS A 16 2.30 -14.83 -7.87
CA CYS A 16 1.05 -14.11 -7.70
C CYS A 16 1.06 -12.58 -7.90
N LEU A 17 0.84 -12.18 -9.16
CA LEU A 17 -0.09 -11.11 -9.51
C LEU A 17 -1.50 -11.50 -9.01
N LEU A 18 -1.75 -11.29 -7.71
CA LEU A 18 -3.06 -11.46 -7.09
C LEU A 18 -3.77 -10.10 -7.10
N GLU A 19 -4.61 -9.90 -8.12
CA GLU A 19 -5.70 -8.94 -8.22
C GLU A 19 -5.79 -8.00 -7.00
N SER A 20 -5.08 -6.91 -7.18
CA SER A 20 -5.10 -5.68 -6.40
C SER A 20 -6.49 -5.06 -6.64
N GLY A 21 -7.40 -5.09 -5.66
CA GLY A 21 -8.78 -4.79 -6.03
C GLY A 21 -9.67 -4.16 -4.97
N ALA A 22 -9.13 -3.57 -3.90
CA ALA A 22 -10.03 -2.90 -2.95
C ALA A 22 -9.48 -1.62 -2.27
N ALA A 23 -8.16 -1.40 -2.20
CA ALA A 23 -7.58 -0.11 -1.76
C ALA A 23 -7.26 0.81 -2.95
N LEU A 24 -6.81 0.23 -4.06
CA LEU A 24 -6.62 0.91 -5.34
C LEU A 24 -7.93 1.46 -5.95
N PRO A 25 -9.09 0.75 -5.94
CA PRO A 25 -10.30 1.27 -6.58
C PRO A 25 -10.82 2.59 -6.00
N ALA A 26 -10.76 2.81 -4.68
CA ALA A 26 -11.16 4.10 -4.11
C ALA A 26 -10.26 5.24 -4.61
N CYS A 27 -8.99 4.95 -4.92
CA CYS A 27 -7.97 5.93 -5.21
C CYS A 27 -7.70 6.20 -6.68
N ASP A 28 -7.88 5.19 -7.53
CA ASP A 28 -7.88 5.35 -8.99
C ASP A 28 -9.17 6.04 -9.49
N ASN A 29 -10.17 6.24 -8.62
CA ASN A 29 -11.51 6.68 -9.01
C ASN A 29 -12.14 7.75 -8.11
N ILE A 30 -11.38 8.36 -7.20
CA ILE A 30 -11.81 9.65 -6.67
C ILE A 30 -11.77 10.66 -7.83
N GLY A 31 -12.97 10.99 -8.32
CA GLY A 31 -13.18 11.73 -9.58
C GLY A 31 -13.73 10.90 -10.75
N ARG A 32 -13.92 9.57 -10.60
CA ARG A 32 -14.57 8.70 -11.60
C ARG A 32 -15.86 8.07 -11.04
N PRO A 33 -17.01 8.13 -11.75
CA PRO A 33 -18.32 7.71 -11.21
C PRO A 33 -18.45 6.23 -10.81
N GLU A 34 -17.67 5.34 -11.41
CA GLU A 34 -18.01 3.92 -11.53
C GLU A 34 -17.55 3.03 -10.37
N VAL A 35 -16.68 3.51 -9.48
CA VAL A 35 -15.93 2.63 -8.55
C VAL A 35 -16.32 2.80 -7.07
N PHE A 36 -17.33 3.61 -6.80
CA PHE A 36 -17.90 3.75 -5.47
C PHE A 36 -18.86 2.61 -5.08
N GLY A 37 -18.93 1.50 -5.83
CA GLY A 37 -19.97 0.48 -5.62
C GLY A 37 -21.38 1.05 -5.76
N ILE A 38 -21.52 2.16 -6.49
CA ILE A 38 -22.77 2.86 -6.75
C ILE A 38 -23.38 2.21 -7.98
N GLY A 39 -24.38 1.36 -7.78
CA GLY A 39 -25.27 0.96 -8.87
C GLY A 39 -26.01 2.20 -9.40
N ASP A 40 -25.74 2.53 -10.66
CA ASP A 40 -26.57 3.22 -11.65
C ASP A 40 -27.25 4.57 -11.34
N LYS A 41 -27.20 5.16 -10.13
CA LYS A 41 -28.11 6.28 -9.82
C LYS A 41 -27.60 7.37 -8.88
N TRP A 42 -26.39 7.93 -9.02
CA TRP A 42 -26.11 9.23 -8.38
C TRP A 42 -25.22 10.09 -9.27
N GLU A 43 -25.77 11.23 -9.71
CA GLU A 43 -25.12 12.23 -10.54
C GLU A 43 -23.88 12.78 -9.81
N VAL A 44 -22.69 12.35 -10.25
CA VAL A 44 -21.44 13.01 -9.88
C VAL A 44 -21.54 14.45 -10.42
N PRO A 45 -21.33 15.49 -9.58
CA PRO A 45 -21.35 16.87 -10.05
C PRO A 45 -20.33 17.04 -11.17
N ASP A 46 -20.75 17.70 -12.25
CA ASP A 46 -19.99 17.95 -13.48
C ASP A 46 -18.46 18.02 -13.25
N GLU A 47 -17.72 17.13 -13.93
CA GLU A 47 -16.28 16.86 -13.77
C GLU A 47 -15.42 18.14 -13.84
N SER A 48 -15.95 19.19 -14.47
CA SER A 48 -15.33 20.50 -14.65
C SER A 48 -14.96 21.22 -13.33
N LEU A 49 -15.70 20.95 -12.24
CA LEU A 49 -15.43 21.59 -10.95
C LEU A 49 -14.52 20.73 -10.08
N LEU A 50 -14.78 19.43 -9.93
CA LEU A 50 -14.02 18.56 -9.04
C LEU A 50 -12.59 18.26 -9.53
N GLY A 51 -12.32 18.31 -10.84
CA GLY A 51 -10.99 18.08 -11.42
C GLY A 51 -9.90 19.06 -10.97
N ARG A 52 -10.23 20.11 -10.21
CA ARG A 52 -9.25 21.04 -9.60
C ARG A 52 -8.70 20.57 -8.26
N ALA A 53 -9.38 19.65 -7.59
CA ALA A 53 -8.90 19.08 -6.33
C ALA A 53 -8.02 17.86 -6.61
N ASP A 54 -6.80 17.89 -6.09
CA ASP A 54 -5.84 16.79 -6.21
C ASP A 54 -5.97 15.85 -5.00
N PHE A 55 -6.56 14.68 -5.22
CA PHE A 55 -6.79 13.67 -4.19
C PHE A 55 -5.75 12.55 -4.16
N SER A 56 -4.81 12.53 -5.13
CA SER A 56 -3.79 11.48 -5.27
C SER A 56 -3.00 11.28 -3.98
N LYS A 57 -2.61 12.38 -3.32
CA LYS A 57 -1.84 12.37 -2.07
C LYS A 57 -2.57 11.72 -0.90
N ALA A 58 -3.86 12.00 -0.75
CA ALA A 58 -4.68 11.39 0.30
C ALA A 58 -4.72 9.87 0.13
N CYS A 59 -4.76 9.45 -1.13
CA CYS A 59 -4.82 8.07 -1.55
C CYS A 59 -3.52 7.31 -1.37
N ASP A 60 -2.41 7.88 -1.80
CA ASP A 60 -1.08 7.33 -1.55
C ASP A 60 -0.82 7.18 -0.05
N ALA A 61 -1.25 8.16 0.75
CA ALA A 61 -1.14 8.12 2.21
C ALA A 61 -1.98 6.97 2.81
N LEU A 62 -3.22 6.76 2.34
CA LEU A 62 -4.06 5.65 2.80
C LEU A 62 -3.46 4.29 2.46
N ILE A 63 -3.03 4.09 1.21
CA ILE A 63 -2.39 2.87 0.73
C ILE A 63 -1.11 2.59 1.52
N GLY A 64 -0.26 3.59 1.69
CA GLY A 64 0.97 3.49 2.48
C GLY A 64 0.68 3.14 3.95
N CYS A 65 -0.33 3.76 4.54
CA CYS A 65 -0.74 3.50 5.92
C CYS A 65 -1.27 2.06 6.09
N TYR A 66 -2.15 1.60 5.20
CA TYR A 66 -2.67 0.22 5.20
C TYR A 66 -1.59 -0.83 4.94
N SER A 67 -0.55 -0.47 4.18
CA SER A 67 0.60 -1.34 3.87
C SER A 67 1.66 -1.37 4.98
N THR A 68 1.54 -0.52 6.00
CA THR A 68 2.48 -0.50 7.12
C THR A 68 2.04 -1.48 8.20
N ALA A 69 2.89 -2.47 8.51
CA ALA A 69 2.56 -3.54 9.44
C ALA A 69 2.27 -2.99 10.86
N GLY A 70 1.05 -3.23 11.35
CA GLY A 70 0.61 -2.80 12.69
C GLY A 70 -0.04 -1.42 12.74
N SER A 71 -0.16 -0.71 11.61
CA SER A 71 -0.96 0.51 11.53
C SER A 71 -2.42 0.24 11.88
N SER A 72 -3.07 1.19 12.55
CA SER A 72 -4.49 1.11 12.89
C SER A 72 -5.36 1.61 11.73
N LYS A 73 -6.39 0.85 11.35
CA LYS A 73 -7.40 1.26 10.34
C LYS A 73 -7.97 2.64 10.67
N THR A 74 -8.42 2.85 11.91
CA THR A 74 -9.03 4.11 12.35
C THR A 74 -8.09 5.29 12.22
N THR A 75 -6.79 5.09 12.47
CA THR A 75 -5.79 6.15 12.30
C THR A 75 -5.59 6.46 10.82
N CYS A 76 -5.47 5.45 9.97
CA CYS A 76 -5.32 5.62 8.53
C CYS A 76 -6.54 6.31 7.91
N ASP A 77 -7.75 5.87 8.25
CA ASP A 77 -9.01 6.44 7.76
C ASP A 77 -9.16 7.92 8.19
N ARG A 78 -8.71 8.27 9.39
CA ARG A 78 -8.72 9.65 9.89
C ARG A 78 -7.77 10.55 9.10
N ILE A 79 -6.56 10.08 8.79
CA ILE A 79 -5.58 10.83 7.97
C ILE A 79 -6.17 11.05 6.58
N TYR A 80 -6.65 9.99 5.95
CA TYR A 80 -7.30 10.04 4.65
C TYR A 80 -8.46 11.06 4.60
N ALA A 81 -9.35 11.03 5.60
CA ALA A 81 -10.46 11.97 5.70
C ALA A 81 -9.99 13.43 5.83
N SER A 82 -8.90 13.68 6.56
CA SER A 82 -8.30 15.00 6.71
C SER A 82 -7.71 15.49 5.39
N ASP A 83 -6.99 14.62 4.69
CA ASP A 83 -6.30 14.97 3.45
C ASP A 83 -7.28 15.24 2.31
N LEU A 84 -8.35 14.45 2.17
CA LEU A 84 -9.42 14.72 1.19
C LEU A 84 -10.10 16.07 1.41
N LYS A 85 -10.44 16.39 2.67
CA LYS A 85 -11.06 17.69 3.00
C LYS A 85 -10.10 18.85 2.72
N SER A 86 -8.81 18.65 2.94
CA SER A 86 -7.77 19.65 2.67
C SER A 86 -7.58 19.87 1.16
N ALA A 87 -7.66 18.79 0.37
CA ALA A 87 -7.61 18.85 -1.09
C ALA A 87 -8.76 19.67 -1.69
N CYS A 88 -9.96 19.62 -1.09
CA CYS A 88 -11.09 20.48 -1.49
C CYS A 88 -10.89 21.96 -1.14
N LYS A 89 -10.27 22.27 0.02
CA LYS A 89 -10.16 23.66 0.49
C LYS A 89 -9.28 24.51 -0.42
N LYS A 90 -8.13 23.98 -0.84
CA LYS A 90 -7.11 24.74 -1.59
C LYS A 90 -7.61 25.32 -2.95
N PRO A 91 -8.28 24.56 -3.83
CA PRO A 91 -8.75 25.06 -5.12
C PRO A 91 -10.07 25.86 -5.05
N PHE A 92 -10.85 25.72 -3.98
CA PHE A 92 -12.19 26.33 -3.86
C PHE A 92 -12.32 27.32 -2.71
N GLU A 93 -11.22 27.79 -2.12
CA GLU A 93 -11.22 28.71 -0.96
C GLU A 93 -12.18 29.90 -1.15
N TYR A 94 -12.21 30.48 -2.35
CA TYR A 94 -13.07 31.63 -2.69
C TYR A 94 -14.35 31.25 -3.44
N LYS A 95 -14.69 29.96 -3.53
CA LYS A 95 -15.85 29.44 -4.25
C LYS A 95 -16.71 28.57 -3.34
N ALA A 96 -17.44 29.21 -2.42
CA ALA A 96 -18.23 28.54 -1.38
C ALA A 96 -19.15 27.41 -1.92
N LYS A 97 -19.84 27.62 -3.04
CA LYS A 97 -20.69 26.60 -3.67
C LYS A 97 -19.89 25.38 -4.16
N ALA A 98 -18.75 25.61 -4.81
CA ALA A 98 -17.90 24.53 -5.30
C ALA A 98 -17.20 23.78 -4.15
N LEU A 99 -16.79 24.52 -3.10
CA LEU A 99 -16.25 23.92 -1.88
C LEU A 99 -17.27 23.02 -1.20
N GLY A 100 -18.53 23.47 -1.09
CA GLY A 100 -19.63 22.68 -0.54
C GLY A 100 -19.82 21.35 -1.27
N LEU A 101 -19.92 21.39 -2.61
CA LEU A 101 -20.04 20.19 -3.44
C LEU A 101 -18.83 19.26 -3.28
N CYS A 102 -17.61 19.79 -3.29
CA CYS A 102 -16.41 18.98 -3.10
C CYS A 102 -16.41 18.29 -1.72
N LEU A 103 -16.74 19.03 -0.66
CA LEU A 103 -16.80 18.50 0.70
C LEU A 103 -17.87 17.42 0.87
N GLU A 104 -19.02 17.56 0.20
CA GLU A 104 -20.08 16.57 0.18
C GLU A 104 -19.61 15.28 -0.48
N THR A 105 -19.00 15.38 -1.68
CA THR A 105 -18.44 14.22 -2.39
C THR A 105 -17.39 13.48 -1.56
N VAL A 106 -16.45 14.19 -0.93
CA VAL A 106 -15.41 13.52 -0.12
C VAL A 106 -15.97 12.93 1.18
N ASN A 107 -17.01 13.52 1.78
CA ASN A 107 -17.67 12.93 2.95
C ASN A 107 -18.28 11.58 2.60
N THR A 108 -18.90 11.45 1.42
CA THR A 108 -19.41 10.16 0.92
C THR A 108 -18.29 9.15 0.74
N ALA A 109 -17.15 9.55 0.16
CA ALA A 109 -15.99 8.68 0.02
C ALA A 109 -15.42 8.22 1.38
N ILE A 110 -15.40 9.11 2.38
CA ILE A 110 -14.98 8.80 3.75
C ILE A 110 -15.92 7.77 4.38
N GLU A 111 -17.24 7.96 4.27
CA GLU A 111 -18.22 7.02 4.81
C GLU A 111 -18.14 5.65 4.13
N PHE A 112 -17.90 5.60 2.82
CA PHE A 112 -17.69 4.33 2.10
C PHE A 112 -16.50 3.54 2.66
N VAL A 113 -15.35 4.19 2.89
CA VAL A 113 -14.15 3.55 3.46
C VAL A 113 -14.38 3.09 4.91
N LYS A 114 -15.19 3.83 5.68
CA LYS A 114 -15.55 3.45 7.05
C LYS A 114 -16.50 2.26 7.09
N GLN A 115 -17.54 2.27 6.24
CA GLN A 115 -18.59 1.25 6.18
C GLN A 115 -18.11 -0.04 5.50
N GLY A 116 -17.09 0.04 4.64
CA GLY A 116 -16.45 -1.13 4.06
C GLY A 116 -16.05 -2.14 5.14
N ASP A 117 -16.24 -3.42 4.84
CA ASP A 117 -16.07 -4.55 5.76
C ASP A 117 -14.64 -4.69 6.34
N GLY A 118 -13.69 -3.86 5.89
CA GLY A 118 -12.29 -3.85 6.29
C GLY A 118 -11.48 -5.01 5.69
N SER A 119 -12.05 -5.78 4.76
CA SER A 119 -11.37 -6.90 4.09
C SER A 119 -10.08 -6.46 3.40
N THR A 120 -10.12 -5.30 2.74
CA THR A 120 -8.96 -4.63 2.13
C THR A 120 -7.86 -4.38 3.13
N TYR A 121 -8.19 -3.65 4.20
CA TYR A 121 -7.24 -3.34 5.27
C TYR A 121 -6.65 -4.62 5.86
N ARG A 122 -7.47 -5.63 6.15
CA ARG A 122 -7.02 -6.94 6.66
C ARG A 122 -6.12 -7.68 5.66
N LYS A 123 -6.40 -7.61 4.35
CA LYS A 123 -5.56 -8.23 3.30
C LYS A 123 -4.20 -7.53 3.22
N MET A 124 -4.18 -6.21 3.22
CA MET A 124 -2.95 -5.41 3.17
C MET A 124 -2.11 -5.60 4.43
N GLN A 125 -2.73 -5.59 5.62
CA GLN A 125 -2.04 -5.86 6.87
C GLN A 125 -1.45 -7.27 6.93
N ARG A 126 -2.17 -8.29 6.46
CA ARG A 126 -1.63 -9.67 6.38
C ARG A 126 -0.40 -9.73 5.48
N THR A 127 -0.45 -9.07 4.33
CA THR A 127 0.66 -9.02 3.37
C THR A 127 1.85 -8.28 3.99
N ALA A 128 1.64 -7.10 4.56
CA ALA A 128 2.66 -6.31 5.23
C ALA A 128 3.35 -7.08 6.37
N GLN A 129 2.57 -7.79 7.19
CA GLN A 129 3.10 -8.64 8.25
C GLN A 129 3.90 -9.83 7.72
N ALA A 130 3.45 -10.46 6.62
CA ALA A 130 4.16 -11.55 5.99
C ALA A 130 5.53 -11.11 5.44
N THR A 131 5.57 -9.98 4.72
CA THR A 131 6.81 -9.38 4.20
C THR A 131 7.77 -9.06 5.33
N LYS A 132 7.31 -8.37 6.39
CA LYS A 132 8.14 -8.06 7.56
C LYS A 132 8.75 -9.32 8.20
N ARG A 133 7.95 -10.39 8.36
CA ARG A 133 8.43 -11.67 8.92
C ARG A 133 9.48 -12.33 8.02
N GLU A 134 9.31 -12.26 6.71
CA GLU A 134 10.26 -12.79 5.75
C GLU A 134 11.59 -12.03 5.79
N GLU A 135 11.55 -10.70 5.86
CA GLU A 135 12.72 -9.85 6.01
C GLU A 135 13.47 -10.15 7.32
N GLU A 136 12.75 -10.25 8.43
CA GLU A 136 13.33 -10.63 9.73
C GLU A 136 13.96 -12.03 9.69
N ARG A 137 13.32 -12.99 9.01
CA ARG A 137 13.85 -14.35 8.82
C ARG A 137 15.15 -14.32 8.02
N LYS A 138 15.20 -13.55 6.94
CA LYS A 138 16.38 -13.38 6.10
C LYS A 138 17.53 -12.73 6.88
N ALA A 139 17.25 -11.62 7.58
CA ALA A 139 18.23 -10.94 8.41
C ALA A 139 18.83 -11.86 9.49
N ARG A 140 17.99 -12.69 10.14
CA ARG A 140 18.47 -13.69 11.12
C ARG A 140 19.34 -14.78 10.48
N ALA A 141 19.00 -15.24 9.28
CA ALA A 141 19.80 -16.22 8.55
C ALA A 141 21.17 -15.65 8.16
N ASP A 142 21.20 -14.42 7.67
CA ASP A 142 22.43 -13.73 7.28
C ASP A 142 23.32 -13.45 8.50
N ALA A 143 22.75 -13.02 9.62
CA ALA A 143 23.47 -12.85 10.88
C ALA A 143 24.09 -14.17 11.39
N ARG A 144 23.39 -15.30 11.23
CA ARG A 144 23.92 -16.63 11.58
C ARG A 144 25.08 -17.04 10.67
N ARG A 145 24.99 -16.76 9.37
CA ARG A 145 26.06 -17.03 8.40
C ARG A 145 27.31 -16.20 8.71
N ALA A 146 27.15 -14.90 8.97
CA ALA A 146 28.25 -14.02 9.34
C ALA A 146 29.00 -14.52 10.60
N ARG A 147 28.26 -14.86 11.67
CA ARG A 147 28.84 -15.41 12.90
C ARG A 147 29.56 -16.75 12.68
N ALA A 148 29.02 -17.61 11.80
CA ALA A 148 29.66 -18.88 11.47
C ALA A 148 30.97 -18.67 10.68
N GLU A 149 31.00 -17.70 9.76
CA GLU A 149 32.19 -17.32 9.01
C GLU A 149 33.27 -16.74 9.93
N GLU A 150 32.89 -15.85 10.84
CA GLU A 150 33.81 -15.27 11.82
C GLU A 150 34.44 -16.35 12.71
N ARG A 151 33.65 -17.30 13.23
CA ARG A 151 34.17 -18.46 13.98
C ARG A 151 35.13 -19.32 13.16
N ARG A 152 34.89 -19.45 11.85
CA ARG A 152 35.81 -20.18 10.95
C ARG A 152 37.12 -19.42 10.74
N LYS A 153 37.10 -18.08 10.69
CA LYS A 153 38.31 -17.25 10.60
C LYS A 153 39.14 -17.36 11.88
N GLN A 154 38.51 -17.13 13.04
CA GLN A 154 39.16 -17.26 14.35
C GLN A 154 39.83 -18.63 14.55
N ARG A 155 39.18 -19.72 14.14
CA ARG A 155 39.75 -21.08 14.20
C ARG A 155 40.95 -21.27 13.28
N ARG A 156 40.99 -20.63 12.11
CA ARG A 156 42.16 -20.68 11.21
C ARG A 156 43.32 -19.90 11.82
N ASP A 157 43.05 -18.71 12.35
CA ASP A 157 44.08 -17.85 12.93
C ASP A 157 44.73 -18.49 14.17
N LEU A 158 43.94 -19.21 14.98
CA LEU A 158 44.48 -19.99 16.10
C LEU A 158 45.43 -21.10 15.65
N ARG A 159 45.08 -21.84 14.60
CA ARG A 159 45.93 -22.91 14.05
C ARG A 159 47.24 -22.42 13.42
N LEU A 160 47.27 -21.16 12.96
CA LEU A 160 48.50 -20.56 12.41
C LEU A 160 49.46 -20.07 13.49
N LYS A 161 49.03 -20.04 14.75
CA LYS A 161 49.83 -19.63 15.90
C LYS A 161 50.44 -20.82 16.67
N GLU A 162 50.03 -22.03 16.35
CA GLU A 162 50.59 -23.30 16.85
C GLU A 162 51.70 -23.80 15.91
#